data_AF-A0A0P0YAV6-F1
#
_entry.id   AF-A0A0P0YAV6-F1
#
_cell.length_a   1.000
_cell.length_b   1.000
_cell.length_c   1.000
_cell.angle_alpha   90.00
_cell.angle_beta   90.00
_cell.angle_gamma   90.00
#
_symmetry.space_group_name_H-M   'P 1'
#
loop_
_entity.id
_entity.type
_entity.pdbx_description
1 polymer ?
#
loop_
_entity_poly.entity_id
_entity_poly.type
_entity_poly.pdbx_seq_one_letter_code
_entity_poly.pdbx_strand_id
1 'polypeptide(L)' 'RIFPKASLSNLVRGGVCHEALTISELGIYGAYLRNNDKVVMNEQSGYLMRTKVSSSDEGGVAAGFAVLDSLYLTDKAM' A
#
# COMPACT_ATOMS: atom_id res chain seq x y z
N ARG A 1 -16.82 4.50 1.53
CA ARG A 1 -15.81 3.65 2.19
C ARG A 1 -15.62 2.40 1.34
N ILE A 2 -14.39 1.96 1.12
CA ILE A 2 -14.06 0.73 0.36
C ILE A 2 -13.80 -0.39 1.38
N PHE A 3 -14.21 -1.62 1.07
CA PHE A 3 -14.07 -2.78 1.96
C PHE A 3 -13.36 -3.94 1.23
N PRO A 4 -12.02 -3.93 1.17
CA PRO A 4 -11.25 -5.03 0.57
C PRO A 4 -11.42 -6.33 1.37
N LYS A 5 -11.17 -7.46 0.71
CA LYS A 5 -11.07 -8.77 1.38
C LYS A 5 -9.92 -8.73 2.39
N ALA A 6 -10.21 -9.08 3.64
CA ALA A 6 -9.19 -9.19 4.66
C ALA A 6 -8.44 -10.53 4.55
N SER A 7 -7.14 -10.47 4.85
CA SER A 7 -6.25 -11.63 4.90
C SER A 7 -5.57 -11.69 6.26
N LEU A 8 -5.29 -12.89 6.75
CA LEU A 8 -4.48 -13.06 7.97
C LEU A 8 -3.02 -12.75 7.64
N SER A 9 -2.43 -11.79 8.36
CA SER A 9 -1.07 -11.33 8.10
C SER A 9 -0.31 -11.05 9.39
N ASN A 10 1.02 -11.16 9.30
CA ASN A 10 1.93 -10.80 10.38
C ASN A 10 2.42 -9.37 10.20
N LEU A 11 2.16 -8.51 11.19
CA LEU A 11 2.64 -7.13 11.24
C LEU A 11 3.82 -7.05 12.21
N VAL A 12 4.97 -6.58 11.73
CA VAL A 12 6.15 -6.37 12.58
C VAL A 12 6.34 -4.90 12.87
N ARG A 13 6.41 -4.53 14.14
CA ARG A 13 6.69 -3.17 14.60
C ARG A 13 7.50 -3.18 15.88
N GLY A 14 8.57 -2.38 15.92
CA GLY A 14 9.42 -2.26 17.12
C GLY A 14 10.02 -3.60 17.57
N GLY A 15 10.27 -4.52 16.63
CA GLY A 15 10.75 -5.87 16.93
C GLY A 15 9.67 -6.86 17.39
N VAL A 16 8.41 -6.45 17.50
CA VAL A 16 7.30 -7.31 17.91
C VAL A 16 6.45 -7.69 16.70
N CYS A 17 6.09 -8.98 16.60
CA CYS A 17 5.22 -9.51 15.56
C CYS A 17 3.80 -9.70 16.12
N HIS A 18 2.81 -9.20 15.40
CA HIS A 18 1.38 -9.34 15.72
C HIS A 18 0.66 -9.93 14.52
N GLU A 19 -0.10 -11.01 14.74
CA GLU A 19 -0.96 -11.58 13.71
C GLU A 19 -2.36 -10.94 13.80
N ALA A 20 -2.90 -10.50 12.67
CA ALA A 20 -4.24 -9.91 12.61
C ALA A 20 -4.87 -10.07 11.23
N LEU A 21 -6.19 -9.89 11.14
CA LEU A 21 -6.86 -9.65 9.87
C LEU A 21 -6.51 -8.27 9.37
N THR A 22 -5.95 -8.20 8.17
CA THR A 22 -5.47 -6.97 7.55
C THR A 22 -6.07 -6.72 6.19
N ILE A 23 -6.09 -5.47 5.78
CA ILE A 23 -6.35 -5.04 4.41
C ILE A 23 -5.15 -4.25 3.90
N SER A 24 -4.96 -4.27 2.58
CA SER A 24 -3.86 -3.58 1.92
C SER A 24 -4.35 -2.47 1.01
N GLU A 25 -3.56 -1.40 0.91
CA GLU A 25 -3.76 -0.23 0.07
C GLU A 25 -2.57 -0.12 -0.89
N LEU A 26 -2.84 -0.34 -2.19
CA LEU A 26 -1.85 -0.19 -3.25
C LEU A 26 -1.77 1.26 -3.72
N GLY A 27 -0.60 1.88 -3.57
CA GLY A 27 -0.25 3.16 -4.19
C GLY A 27 0.65 2.98 -5.41
N ILE A 28 0.37 3.72 -6.48
CA ILE A 28 1.20 3.77 -7.69
C ILE A 28 1.86 5.14 -7.77
N TYR A 29 3.18 5.18 -7.83
CA TYR A 29 3.91 6.44 -8.00
C TYR A 29 3.87 6.87 -9.46
N GLY A 30 3.71 8.18 -9.69
CA GLY A 30 3.85 8.79 -11.00
C GLY A 30 4.90 9.89 -10.98
N ALA A 31 5.74 9.94 -12.01
CA ALA A 31 6.71 11.01 -12.21
C ALA A 31 6.34 11.81 -13.46
N TYR A 32 6.24 13.13 -13.30
CA TYR A 32 5.83 14.04 -14.38
C TYR A 32 6.78 15.24 -14.48
N LEU A 33 7.24 15.52 -15.70
CA LEU A 33 8.06 16.67 -16.05
C LEU A 33 7.59 17.28 -17.37
N ARG A 34 7.43 18.60 -17.40
CA ARG A 34 7.11 19.35 -18.62
C ARG A 34 7.95 20.62 -18.74
N ASN A 35 8.16 21.07 -19.97
CA ASN A 35 8.72 22.37 -20.31
C ASN A 35 7.81 23.05 -21.32
N ASN A 36 7.13 24.14 -20.91
CA ASN A 36 6.02 24.75 -21.66
C ASN A 36 5.01 23.68 -22.10
N ASP A 37 4.68 23.62 -23.38
CA ASP A 37 3.71 22.64 -23.91
C ASP A 37 4.31 21.26 -24.19
N LYS A 38 5.63 21.10 -24.00
CA LYS A 38 6.29 19.82 -24.18
C LYS A 38 6.32 19.03 -22.89
N VAL A 39 5.60 17.91 -22.85
CA VAL A 39 5.77 16.87 -21.83
C VAL A 39 7.12 16.19 -22.07
N VAL A 40 8.02 16.28 -21.10
CA VAL A 40 9.35 15.65 -21.13
C VAL A 40 9.27 14.24 -20.55
N MET A 41 8.46 14.05 -19.50
CA MET A 41 8.26 12.77 -18.84
C MET A 41 6.85 12.69 -18.25
N ASN A 42 6.21 11.54 -18.38
CA ASN A 42 4.95 11.20 -17.72
C ASN A 42 4.89 9.68 -17.56
N GLU A 43 5.41 9.18 -16.45
CA GLU A 43 5.67 7.76 -16.26
C GLU A 43 5.08 7.24 -14.95
N GLN A 44 4.74 5.95 -14.93
CA GLN A 44 4.53 5.20 -13.71
C GLN A 44 5.90 4.80 -13.14
N SER A 45 6.17 5.15 -11.89
CA SER A 45 7.53 5.14 -11.31
C SER A 45 7.64 4.27 -10.05
N GLY A 46 7.07 3.07 -10.11
CA GLY A 46 7.04 2.11 -9.01
C GLY A 46 5.73 2.15 -8.21
N TYR A 47 5.74 1.46 -7.08
CA TYR A 47 4.57 1.29 -6.23
C TYR A 47 4.96 1.27 -4.75
N LEU A 48 3.95 1.44 -3.89
CA LEU A 48 4.05 1.19 -2.46
C LEU A 48 2.79 0.46 -2.00
N MET A 49 2.96 -0.72 -1.42
CA MET A 49 1.88 -1.40 -0.72
C MET A 49 1.95 -1.04 0.77
N ARG A 50 0.81 -0.65 1.34
CA ARG A 50 0.65 -0.44 2.78
C ARG A 50 -0.39 -1.41 3.30
N THR A 51 -0.15 -1.99 4.46
CA THR A 51 -1.08 -2.95 5.07
C THR A 51 -1.42 -2.51 6.49
N LYS A 52 -2.71 -2.58 6.85
CA LYS A 52 -3.23 -2.19 8.18
C LYS A 52 -4.22 -3.22 8.69
N VAL A 53 -4.44 -3.24 10.00
CA VAL A 53 -5.52 -4.03 10.61
C VAL A 53 -6.86 -3.59 10.02
N SER A 54 -7.72 -4.55 9.66
CA SER A 54 -8.95 -4.30 8.91
C SER A 54 -9.96 -3.39 9.64
N SER A 55 -9.91 -3.35 10.97
CA SER A 55 -10.74 -2.49 11.82
C SER A 55 -10.20 -1.06 11.98
N SER A 56 -8.97 -0.77 11.54
CA SER A 56 -8.35 0.56 11.70
C SER A 56 -8.89 1.56 10.69
N ASP A 57 -9.32 2.73 11.16
CA ASP A 57 -9.77 3.82 10.29
C ASP A 57 -8.58 4.62 9.72
N GLU A 58 -7.47 4.69 10.44
CA GLU A 58 -6.20 5.26 10.00
C GLU A 58 -5.34 4.25 9.21
N GLY A 59 -4.42 4.74 8.36
CA GLY A 59 -3.56 3.89 7.51
C GLY A 59 -2.18 4.47 7.20
N GLY A 60 -1.73 5.46 7.95
CA GLY A 60 -0.40 6.06 7.76
C GLY A 60 0.70 5.19 8.37
N VAL A 61 1.76 4.90 7.59
CA VAL A 61 2.94 4.18 8.10
C VAL A 61 3.70 5.06 9.11
N ALA A 62 4.02 6.31 8.73
CA ALA A 62 4.73 7.25 9.59
C ALA A 62 3.96 7.61 10.88
N ALA A 63 2.63 7.64 10.80
CA ALA A 63 1.76 7.86 11.95
C ALA A 63 1.60 6.61 12.85
N GLY A 64 2.13 5.45 12.42
CA GLY A 64 2.06 4.22 13.19
C GLY A 64 0.71 3.50 13.11
N PHE A 65 0.00 3.55 11.99
CA PHE A 65 -1.26 2.78 11.80
C PHE A 65 -1.16 1.68 10.76
N ALA A 66 -0.19 1.77 9.85
CA ALA A 66 0.09 0.75 8.85
C ALA A 66 1.55 0.27 8.93
N VAL A 67 1.85 -0.79 8.17
CA VAL A 67 3.20 -1.27 7.87
C VAL A 67 3.44 -1.25 6.36
N LEU A 68 4.71 -1.30 5.97
CA LEU A 68 5.10 -1.51 4.58
C LEU A 68 4.86 -2.96 4.20
N ASP A 69 4.47 -3.18 2.95
CA ASP A 69 4.20 -4.51 2.41
C ASP A 69 4.69 -4.61 0.96
N SER A 70 4.59 -5.79 0.36
CA SER A 70 4.90 -6.06 -1.06
C SER A 70 3.70 -6.71 -1.76
N LEU A 71 3.67 -6.64 -3.08
CA LEU A 71 2.63 -7.30 -3.87
C LEU A 71 2.97 -8.78 -4.05
N TYR A 72 1.98 -9.64 -3.82
CA TYR A 72 1.99 -11.02 -4.30
C TYR A 72 0.99 -11.12 -5.46
N LEU A 73 1.49 -11.19 -6.69
CA LEU A 73 0.66 -11.28 -7.88
C LEU A 73 0.07 -12.69 -8.01
N THR A 74 -1.24 -12.76 -8.27
CA THR A 74 -1.97 -14.03 -8.39
C THR A 74 -2.72 -14.10 -9.71
N ASP A 75 -2.72 -15.28 -10.33
CA ASP A 75 -3.32 -15.52 -11.65
C ASP A 75 -4.86 -15.51 -11.64
N LYS A 76 -5.49 -15.40 -10.46
CA LYS A 76 -6.94 -15.37 -10.27
C LYS A 76 -7.36 -14.09 -9.56
N ALA A 77 -8.40 -13.44 -10.09
CA ALA A 77 -9.24 -12.54 -9.32
C ALA A 77 -9.96 -13.39 -8.25
N MET A 78 -9.46 -13.34 -7.02
CA MET A 78 -9.99 -14.08 -5.87
C MET A 78 -11.14 -13.34 -5.18
#